data_AF-A0AA87NR01-F1
#
_entry.id   AF-A0AA87NR01-F1
#
_cell.length_a   1.000
_cell.length_b   1.000
_cell.length_c   1.000
_cell.angle_alpha   90.00
_cell.angle_beta   90.00
_cell.angle_gamma   90.00
#
_symmetry.space_group_name_H-M   'P 1'
#
loop_
_entity.id
_entity.type
_entity.pdbx_description
1 polymer ?
#
loop_
_entity_poly.entity_id
_entity_poly.type
_entity_poly.pdbx_seq_one_letter_code
_entity_poly.pdbx_strand_id
1 'polypeptide(L)'
;MDNNIYYGEYKIIGNRKVTYQDLNDAPISTSESINYLDRDIAYLQYGLIYKEMSLKEYAFYKDEQWYHKNYRAELIGFSLEIDKLEECIKAKSNAPFYPATGGSLNNPANKKDKNAIFKVFGLDGDLDYEGNLKLHEEASQFKVLCSESDVSEQG
;
A
#
# COMPACT_ATOMS: atom_id res chain seq x y z
N MET A 1 -18.15 -2.28 -14.63
CA MET A 1 -18.37 -0.82 -14.45
C MET A 1 -17.55 -0.16 -15.53
N ASP A 2 -18.18 0.57 -16.43
CA ASP A 2 -17.47 1.27 -17.51
C ASP A 2 -16.68 2.44 -16.93
N ASN A 3 -15.44 2.59 -17.39
CA ASN A 3 -14.53 3.59 -16.87
C ASN A 3 -14.76 4.91 -17.60
N ASN A 4 -15.84 5.58 -17.23
CA ASN A 4 -16.35 6.78 -17.90
C ASN A 4 -15.35 7.96 -17.88
N ILE A 5 -14.37 7.96 -16.97
CA ILE A 5 -13.25 8.92 -17.02
C ILE A 5 -12.26 8.54 -18.13
N TYR A 6 -11.87 7.27 -18.25
CA TYR A 6 -10.97 6.83 -19.32
C TYR A 6 -11.61 6.92 -20.71
N TYR A 7 -12.94 6.78 -20.79
CA TYR A 7 -13.70 6.94 -22.04
C TYR A 7 -14.01 8.40 -22.39
N GLY A 8 -13.58 9.36 -21.56
CA GLY A 8 -13.73 10.80 -21.85
C GLY A 8 -15.19 11.27 -21.83
N GLU A 9 -16.09 10.54 -21.17
CA GLU A 9 -17.50 10.93 -21.06
C GLU A 9 -17.70 12.19 -20.21
N TYR A 10 -16.70 12.53 -19.38
CA TYR A 10 -16.71 13.72 -18.55
C TYR A 10 -15.58 14.69 -18.92
N LYS A 11 -15.91 15.99 -18.97
CA LYS A 11 -14.93 17.06 -19.18
C LYS A 11 -14.06 17.22 -17.93
N ILE A 12 -12.76 17.03 -18.07
CA ILE A 12 -11.77 17.34 -17.03
C ILE A 12 -11.62 18.85 -16.94
N ILE A 13 -11.95 19.44 -15.78
CA ILE A 13 -11.91 20.89 -15.54
C ILE A 13 -10.66 21.37 -14.80
N GLY A 14 -9.71 20.47 -14.52
CA GLY A 14 -8.41 20.80 -13.90
C GLY A 14 -7.63 19.54 -13.49
N ASN A 15 -6.33 19.71 -13.20
CA ASN A 15 -5.44 18.66 -12.71
C ASN A 15 -4.69 19.11 -11.45
N ARG A 16 -5.25 18.83 -10.27
CA ARG A 16 -4.50 19.02 -9.02
C ARG A 16 -3.44 17.93 -8.93
N LYS A 17 -2.16 18.30 -8.74
CA LYS A 17 -1.11 17.32 -8.46
C LYS A 17 -1.45 16.56 -7.17
N VAL A 18 -1.28 15.24 -7.20
CA VAL A 18 -1.37 14.39 -6.01
C VAL A 18 -0.16 14.70 -5.13
N THR A 19 -0.41 14.98 -3.86
CA THR A 19 0.62 15.25 -2.85
C THR A 19 0.92 13.98 -2.05
N TYR A 20 2.06 13.92 -1.36
CA TYR A 20 2.34 12.82 -0.42
C TYR A 20 1.31 12.73 0.69
N GLN A 21 0.75 13.87 1.12
CA GLN A 21 -0.35 13.88 2.08
C GLN A 21 -1.60 13.16 1.54
N ASP A 22 -1.93 13.33 0.25
CA ASP A 22 -3.05 12.61 -0.37
C ASP A 22 -2.79 11.10 -0.44
N LEU A 23 -1.53 10.66 -0.44
CA LEU A 23 -1.13 9.25 -0.48
C LEU A 23 -1.10 8.58 0.90
N ASN A 24 -1.24 9.34 2.00
CA ASN A 24 -1.35 8.76 3.35
C ASN A 24 -2.55 7.80 3.50
N ASP A 25 -3.62 8.10 2.78
CA ASP A 25 -4.86 7.31 2.74
C ASP A 25 -4.91 6.36 1.54
N ALA A 26 -3.81 6.20 0.79
CA ALA A 26 -3.80 5.30 -0.37
C ALA A 26 -4.15 3.86 0.05
N PRO A 27 -4.83 3.09 -0.82
CA PRO A 27 -5.04 1.66 -0.57
C PRO A 27 -3.70 0.96 -0.33
N ILE A 28 -3.70 0.08 0.67
CA ILE A 28 -2.54 -0.77 0.99
C ILE A 28 -2.97 -2.21 0.71
N SER A 29 -2.23 -2.88 -0.16
CA SER A 29 -2.43 -4.29 -0.49
C SER A 29 -1.28 -5.12 0.05
N THR A 30 -1.57 -6.25 0.68
CA THR A 30 -0.57 -7.25 1.03
C THR A 30 -1.17 -8.65 0.88
N SER A 31 -0.46 -9.52 0.18
CA SER A 31 -0.78 -10.94 0.12
C SER A 31 0.35 -11.77 -0.50
N GLU A 32 0.16 -13.08 -0.46
CA GLU A 32 0.83 -14.00 -1.37
C GLU A 32 0.52 -13.58 -2.82
N SER A 33 1.50 -13.74 -3.70
CA SER A 33 1.34 -13.44 -5.12
C SER A 33 0.29 -14.34 -5.77
N ILE A 34 -0.52 -13.74 -6.65
CA ILE A 34 -1.44 -14.47 -7.53
C ILE A 34 -0.90 -14.65 -8.95
N ASN A 35 0.31 -14.14 -9.23
CA ASN A 35 0.95 -14.37 -10.51
C ASN A 35 1.32 -15.86 -10.60
N TYR A 36 0.84 -16.53 -11.65
CA TYR A 36 1.17 -17.93 -11.89
C TYR A 36 2.68 -18.16 -12.04
N LEU A 37 3.40 -17.18 -12.58
CA LEU A 37 4.84 -17.26 -12.83
C LEU A 37 5.68 -16.98 -11.56
N ASP A 38 5.16 -16.19 -10.62
CA ASP A 38 5.87 -15.76 -9.41
C ASP A 38 5.08 -16.15 -8.15
N ARG A 39 4.88 -17.46 -7.94
CA ARG A 39 4.11 -17.97 -6.78
C ARG A 39 4.88 -17.94 -5.46
N ASP A 40 6.20 -17.79 -5.52
CA ASP A 40 7.08 -17.93 -4.36
C ASP A 40 7.35 -16.61 -3.62
N ILE A 41 6.56 -15.57 -3.89
CA ILE A 41 6.67 -14.27 -3.24
C ILE A 41 5.38 -13.86 -2.53
N ALA A 42 5.55 -13.07 -1.47
CA ALA A 42 4.50 -12.23 -0.92
C ALA A 42 4.90 -10.76 -1.13
N TYR A 43 3.91 -9.89 -1.30
CA TYR A 43 4.13 -8.50 -1.62
C TYR A 43 3.39 -7.56 -0.68
N LEU A 44 3.89 -6.33 -0.59
CA LEU A 44 3.20 -5.17 -0.04
C LEU A 44 3.24 -4.04 -1.07
N GLN A 45 2.08 -3.47 -1.37
CA GLN A 45 1.92 -2.30 -2.22
C GLN A 45 1.24 -1.18 -1.43
N TYR A 46 1.87 0.00 -1.42
CA TYR A 46 1.35 1.21 -0.80
C TYR A 46 1.71 2.42 -1.70
N GLY A 47 0.75 2.90 -2.49
CA GLY A 47 1.02 3.90 -3.51
C GLY A 47 2.11 3.44 -4.49
N LEU A 48 3.19 4.23 -4.61
CA LEU A 48 4.37 3.89 -5.41
C LEU A 48 5.40 2.99 -4.68
N ILE A 49 5.16 2.63 -3.42
CA ILE A 49 6.04 1.75 -2.65
C ILE A 49 5.62 0.31 -2.93
N TYR A 50 6.55 -0.48 -3.49
CA TYR A 50 6.38 -1.91 -3.71
C TYR A 50 7.52 -2.66 -3.02
N LYS A 51 7.18 -3.62 -2.16
CA LYS A 51 8.15 -4.47 -1.47
C LYS A 51 7.73 -5.91 -1.57
N GLU A 52 8.71 -6.78 -1.64
CA GLU A 52 8.54 -8.22 -1.80
C GLU A 52 9.39 -8.97 -0.76
N MET A 53 8.95 -10.17 -0.43
CA MET A 53 9.74 -11.17 0.29
C MET A 53 9.38 -12.56 -0.19
N SER A 54 10.23 -13.54 0.11
CA SER A 54 9.90 -14.93 -0.23
C SER A 54 8.70 -15.42 0.57
N LEU A 55 7.92 -16.32 -0.02
CA LEU A 55 6.79 -16.94 0.65
C LEU A 55 7.23 -17.73 1.90
N LYS A 56 8.47 -18.23 1.91
CA LYS A 56 9.08 -18.89 3.08
C LYS A 56 9.25 -17.92 4.25
N GLU A 57 9.75 -16.71 3.99
CA GLU A 57 9.87 -15.67 5.00
C GLU A 57 8.49 -15.21 5.47
N TYR A 58 7.55 -15.03 4.54
CA TYR A 58 6.19 -14.63 4.86
C TYR A 58 5.47 -15.66 5.76
N ALA A 59 5.70 -16.96 5.52
CA ALA A 59 5.11 -18.04 6.30
C ALA A 59 5.55 -18.08 7.79
N PHE A 60 6.62 -17.36 8.17
CA PHE A 60 7.00 -17.21 9.58
C PHE A 60 5.95 -16.44 10.40
N TYR A 61 5.09 -15.68 9.73
CA TYR A 61 4.06 -14.87 10.36
C TYR A 61 2.68 -15.55 10.36
N LYS A 62 2.58 -16.84 10.03
CA LYS A 62 1.30 -17.57 9.96
C LYS A 62 0.48 -17.54 11.25
N ASP A 63 1.13 -17.41 12.41
CA ASP A 63 0.46 -17.38 13.72
C ASP A 63 -0.02 -15.96 14.08
N GLU A 64 0.34 -14.94 13.29
CA GLU A 64 -0.13 -13.58 13.45
C GLU A 64 -1.57 -13.42 12.96
N GLN A 65 -2.37 -12.66 13.72
CA GLN A 65 -3.80 -12.49 13.43
C GLN A 65 -4.06 -11.83 12.07
N TRP A 66 -3.15 -10.97 11.60
CA TRP A 66 -3.30 -10.26 10.33
C TRP A 66 -3.03 -11.16 9.12
N TYR A 67 -2.25 -12.24 9.27
CA TYR A 67 -1.84 -13.14 8.18
C TYR A 67 -3.07 -13.72 7.46
N HIS A 68 -4.11 -14.07 8.21
CA HIS A 68 -5.32 -14.68 7.68
C HIS A 68 -6.42 -13.68 7.27
N LYS A 69 -6.25 -12.38 7.51
CA LYS A 69 -7.28 -11.36 7.22
C LYS A 69 -7.32 -10.93 5.76
N ASN A 70 -6.32 -11.33 4.97
CA ASN A 70 -6.27 -11.16 3.52
C ASN A 70 -6.52 -9.71 3.06
N TYR A 71 -5.59 -8.81 3.38
CA TYR A 71 -5.66 -7.39 3.02
C TYR A 71 -5.31 -7.13 1.55
N ARG A 72 -6.09 -7.71 0.62
CA ARG A 72 -5.89 -7.55 -0.82
C ARG A 72 -6.67 -6.36 -1.37
N ALA A 73 -5.96 -5.47 -2.04
CA ALA A 73 -6.50 -4.27 -2.69
C ALA A 73 -5.97 -4.15 -4.13
N GLU A 74 -6.08 -5.24 -4.89
CA GLU A 74 -5.59 -5.34 -6.28
C GLU A 74 -6.63 -4.88 -7.33
N LEU A 75 -7.81 -4.46 -6.87
CA LEU A 75 -8.88 -4.02 -7.75
C LEU A 75 -8.44 -2.76 -8.51
N ILE A 76 -8.54 -2.82 -9.83
CA ILE A 76 -8.31 -1.67 -10.69
C ILE A 76 -9.66 -1.04 -10.98
N GLY A 77 -9.98 0.02 -10.26
CA GLY A 77 -11.21 0.77 -10.42
C GLY A 77 -11.20 2.02 -9.56
N PHE A 78 -11.95 3.02 -9.97
CA PHE A 78 -12.29 4.14 -9.12
C PHE A 78 -13.78 4.42 -9.30
N SER A 79 -14.40 4.87 -8.22
CA SER A 79 -15.77 5.37 -8.20
C SER A 79 -15.82 6.56 -7.25
N LEU A 80 -16.70 7.51 -7.53
CA LEU A 80 -16.94 8.61 -6.60
C LEU A 80 -17.97 8.16 -5.57
N GLU A 81 -17.51 7.88 -4.35
CA GLU A 81 -18.39 7.58 -3.22
C GLU A 81 -18.71 8.88 -2.49
N ILE A 82 -19.85 9.49 -2.85
CA ILE A 82 -20.24 10.81 -2.36
C ILE A 82 -21.11 10.76 -1.11
N ASP A 83 -21.66 9.59 -0.76
CA ASP A 83 -22.62 9.43 0.34
C ASP A 83 -22.02 9.82 1.71
N LYS A 84 -20.72 9.58 1.90
CA LYS A 84 -19.98 9.92 3.13
C LYS A 84 -19.26 11.26 3.09
N LEU A 85 -19.32 11.96 1.96
CA LEU A 85 -18.57 13.19 1.76
C LEU A 85 -19.02 14.30 2.72
N GLU A 86 -20.33 14.46 2.93
CA GLU A 86 -20.86 15.46 3.86
C GLU A 86 -20.42 15.21 5.31
N GLU A 87 -20.43 13.95 5.75
CA GLU A 87 -19.94 13.54 7.08
C GLU A 87 -18.44 13.86 7.23
N CYS A 88 -17.63 13.54 6.21
CA CYS A 88 -16.19 13.81 6.20
C CYS A 88 -15.88 15.32 6.24
N ILE A 89 -16.62 16.14 5.47
CA ILE A 89 -16.48 17.60 5.47
C ILE A 89 -16.82 18.15 6.86
N LYS A 90 -17.94 17.71 7.46
CA LYS A 90 -18.36 18.15 8.79
C LYS A 90 -17.34 17.77 9.87
N ALA A 91 -16.77 16.57 9.77
CA ALA A 91 -15.75 16.07 10.68
C ALA A 91 -14.33 16.64 10.42
N LYS A 92 -14.11 17.30 9.27
CA LYS A 92 -12.79 17.69 8.77
C LYS A 92 -11.79 16.52 8.79
N SER A 93 -12.27 15.33 8.44
CA SER A 93 -11.52 14.07 8.54
C SER A 93 -12.11 13.03 7.61
N ASN A 94 -11.26 12.15 7.07
CA ASN A 94 -11.68 10.98 6.29
C ASN A 94 -12.15 9.81 7.18
N ALA A 95 -12.05 9.91 8.51
CA ALA A 95 -12.46 8.85 9.42
C ALA A 95 -13.90 8.33 9.19
N PRO A 96 -14.92 9.17 8.90
CA PRO A 96 -16.29 8.71 8.63
C PRO A 96 -16.46 7.87 7.36
N PHE A 97 -15.49 7.91 6.44
CA PHE A 97 -15.49 7.08 5.23
C PHE A 97 -15.25 5.60 5.56
N TYR A 98 -14.42 5.33 6.56
CA TYR A 98 -14.02 3.97 6.89
C TYR A 98 -15.09 3.23 7.71
N PRO A 99 -15.31 1.93 7.45
CA PRO A 99 -16.18 1.12 8.30
C PRO A 99 -15.58 0.99 9.71
N ALA A 100 -16.44 0.94 10.73
CA ALA A 100 -16.02 0.87 12.13
C ALA A 100 -15.22 -0.39 12.48
N THR A 101 -15.42 -1.49 11.74
CA THR A 101 -14.68 -2.75 11.89
C THR A 101 -14.31 -3.33 10.52
N GLY A 102 -13.14 -3.98 10.45
CA GLY A 102 -12.65 -4.61 9.23
C GLY A 102 -12.22 -3.61 8.15
N GLY A 103 -12.47 -3.95 6.88
CA GLY A 103 -12.09 -3.12 5.74
C GLY A 103 -10.61 -3.23 5.35
N SER A 104 -10.16 -2.28 4.53
CA SER A 104 -8.81 -2.22 3.98
C SER A 104 -7.75 -1.90 5.04
N LEU A 105 -6.48 -2.19 4.74
CA LEU A 105 -5.39 -2.02 5.71
C LEU A 105 -5.08 -0.55 6.05
N ASN A 106 -5.45 0.40 5.18
CA ASN A 106 -5.40 1.84 5.46
C ASN A 106 -6.53 2.32 6.40
N ASN A 107 -7.52 1.49 6.74
CA ASN A 107 -8.53 1.82 7.74
C ASN A 107 -7.86 2.05 9.11
N PRO A 108 -8.11 3.17 9.80
CA PRO A 108 -7.61 3.42 11.15
C PRO A 108 -7.91 2.29 12.16
N ALA A 109 -9.03 1.58 12.01
CA ALA A 109 -9.39 0.43 12.85
C ALA A 109 -8.37 -0.73 12.75
N ASN A 110 -7.64 -0.82 11.63
CA ASN A 110 -6.63 -1.84 11.36
C ASN A 110 -5.20 -1.37 11.69
N LYS A 111 -5.02 -0.26 12.43
CA LYS A 111 -3.68 0.30 12.74
C LYS A 111 -2.72 -0.73 13.34
N LYS A 112 -3.19 -1.62 14.23
CA LYS A 112 -2.35 -2.67 14.82
C LYS A 112 -1.76 -3.59 13.76
N ASP A 113 -2.60 -4.01 12.81
CA ASP A 113 -2.20 -4.92 11.75
C ASP A 113 -1.31 -4.19 10.73
N LYS A 114 -1.63 -2.93 10.40
CA LYS A 114 -0.78 -2.07 9.55
C LYS A 114 0.63 -1.96 10.13
N ASN A 115 0.77 -1.65 11.42
CA ASN A 115 2.08 -1.50 12.05
C ASN A 115 2.86 -2.82 12.06
N ALA A 116 2.18 -3.96 12.32
CA ALA A 116 2.82 -5.28 12.28
C ALA A 116 3.31 -5.64 10.87
N ILE A 117 2.44 -5.48 9.87
CA ILE A 117 2.76 -5.74 8.47
C ILE A 117 3.88 -4.81 7.97
N PHE A 118 3.79 -3.51 8.24
CA PHE A 118 4.81 -2.55 7.82
C PHE A 118 6.18 -2.92 8.37
N LYS A 119 6.26 -3.28 9.65
CA LYS A 119 7.50 -3.73 10.27
C LYS A 119 8.10 -4.95 9.56
N VAL A 120 7.27 -5.94 9.18
CA VAL A 120 7.70 -7.13 8.44
C VAL A 120 8.31 -6.77 7.08
N PHE A 121 7.72 -5.81 6.38
CA PHE A 121 8.23 -5.32 5.10
C PHE A 121 9.29 -4.21 5.24
N GLY A 122 9.79 -3.91 6.45
CA GLY A 122 10.79 -2.86 6.68
C GLY A 122 10.27 -1.45 6.35
N LEU A 123 9.03 -1.18 6.75
CA LEU A 123 8.35 0.12 6.77
C LEU A 123 7.94 0.46 8.21
N ASP A 124 7.45 1.67 8.44
CA ASP A 124 7.00 2.14 9.76
C ASP A 124 5.56 2.64 9.70
N GLY A 125 4.67 1.97 10.43
CA GLY A 125 3.24 2.29 10.44
C GLY A 125 2.88 3.59 11.16
N ASP A 126 3.80 4.18 11.92
CA ASP A 126 3.63 5.49 12.56
C ASP A 126 4.19 6.65 11.71
N LEU A 127 4.91 6.35 10.62
CA LEU A 127 5.30 7.35 9.61
C LEU A 127 4.19 7.59 8.58
N ASP A 128 4.23 8.76 7.97
CA ASP A 128 3.40 9.10 6.81
C ASP A 128 3.94 8.45 5.53
N TYR A 129 3.28 8.72 4.40
CA TYR A 129 3.68 8.20 3.09
C TYR A 129 5.10 8.66 2.73
N GLU A 130 5.43 9.93 2.95
CA GLU A 130 6.73 10.49 2.59
C GLU A 130 7.87 9.84 3.40
N GLY A 131 7.68 9.64 4.71
CA GLY A 131 8.64 8.95 5.55
C GLY A 131 8.87 7.50 5.11
N ASN A 132 7.80 6.77 4.79
CA ASN A 132 7.91 5.41 4.27
C ASN A 132 8.53 5.33 2.87
N LEU A 133 8.29 6.34 2.03
CA LEU A 133 8.91 6.43 0.71
C LEU A 133 10.43 6.59 0.84
N LYS A 134 10.91 7.43 1.76
CA LYS A 134 12.35 7.57 2.04
C LYS A 134 12.97 6.25 2.51
N LEU A 135 12.33 5.53 3.44
CA LEU A 135 12.78 4.20 3.86
C LEU A 135 12.87 3.20 2.69
N HIS A 136 11.94 3.28 1.74
CA HIS A 136 11.94 2.43 0.54
C HIS A 136 13.08 2.79 -0.43
N GLU A 137 13.32 4.08 -0.65
CA GLU A 137 14.38 4.60 -1.52
C GLU A 137 15.77 4.27 -0.95
N GLU A 138 15.98 4.45 0.35
CA GLU A 138 17.24 4.13 1.04
C GLU A 138 17.57 2.63 0.95
N ALA A 139 16.57 1.76 1.19
CA ALA A 139 16.75 0.31 1.06
C ALA A 139 17.08 -0.10 -0.38
N SER A 140 16.49 0.57 -1.37
CA SER A 140 16.75 0.33 -2.79
C SER A 140 18.17 0.75 -3.18
N GLN A 141 18.63 1.92 -2.71
CA GLN A 141 20.00 2.38 -2.93
C GLN A 141 21.04 1.46 -2.30
N PHE A 142 20.79 0.96 -1.08
CA PHE A 142 21.68 0.01 -0.43
C PHE A 142 21.82 -1.31 -1.20
N LYS A 143 20.72 -1.85 -1.75
CA LYS A 143 20.77 -3.05 -2.61
C LYS A 143 21.64 -2.84 -3.85
N VAL A 144 21.54 -1.68 -4.51
CA VAL A 144 22.35 -1.36 -5.69
C VAL A 144 23.83 -1.31 -5.31
N LEU A 145 24.18 -0.60 -4.23
CA LEU A 145 25.57 -0.46 -3.78
C LEU A 145 26.20 -1.82 -3.43
N CYS A 146 25.49 -2.70 -2.72
CA CYS A 146 26.00 -4.03 -2.41
C CYS A 146 26.21 -4.88 -3.67
N SER A 147 25.30 -4.80 -4.64
CA SER A 147 25.43 -5.54 -5.89
C SER A 147 26.59 -5.07 -6.77
N GLU A 148 26.98 -3.79 -6.68
CA GLU A 148 28.13 -3.24 -7.41
C GLU A 148 29.47 -3.63 -6.76
N SER A 149 29.53 -3.70 -5.42
CA SER A 149 30.74 -4.16 -4.71
C SER A 149 31.07 -5.63 -4.95
N ASP A 150 30.06 -6.50 -5.08
CA ASP A 150 30.26 -7.94 -5.34
C ASP A 150 30.86 -8.22 -6.74
N VAL A 151 30.71 -7.30 -7.70
CA VAL A 151 31.30 -7.42 -9.04
C VAL A 151 32.78 -6.99 -9.04
N SER A 152 33.20 -6.15 -8.10
CA SER A 152 34.58 -5.63 -8.03
C SER A 152 35.60 -6.56 -7.37
N GLU A 153 35.15 -7.61 -6.67
CA GLU A 153 36.03 -8.62 -6.04
C GLU A 153 36.30 -9.87 -6.93
N GLN A 154 35.78 -9.90 -8.16
CA GLN A 154 36.03 -10.99 -9.12
C GLN A 154 37.07 -10.66 -10.21
N GLY A 155 37.89 -9.61 -10.00
CA GLY A 155 38.93 -9.15 -10.94
C GLY A 155 40.33 -9.64 -10.62
#